data_AF-A0A538PST4-F1
#
_entry.id   AF-A0A538PST4-F1
#
_cell.length_a   1.000
_cell.length_b   1.000
_cell.length_c   1.000
_cell.angle_alpha   90.00
_cell.angle_beta   90.00
_cell.angle_gamma   90.00
#
_symmetry.space_group_name_H-M   'P 1'
#
loop_
_entity.id
_entity.type
_entity.pdbx_description
1 polymer ?
#
loop_
_entity_poly.entity_id
_entity_poly.type
_entity_poly.pdbx_seq_one_letter_code
_entity_poly.pdbx_strand_id
1 'polypeptide(L)'
;AANQLALGGPVGTLSALGAAGPGVRQALAARLGLAPAPAWHSRRDAIVGLGAALGIAIGAIGKLARDVALLMQPEIAEVAEPVIPGRGGSSVMSHKRNPTGCQVAMSAAIRAPGLVASLLAGLPQELERGLGGWQAEPPLIADLFALAHGAAQAMRVVVDGLEVDTTAIEAHAATAPGIEDRAAAAAAAAGFVDEALALHDAAVAGRRGAR
;
A
#
# COMPACT_ATOMS: atom_id res chain seq x y z
N ALA A 1 15.90 3.75 -3.72
CA ALA A 1 16.41 2.43 -3.30
C ALA A 1 16.58 2.43 -1.78
N ALA A 2 15.69 1.76 -1.03
CA ALA A 2 15.73 1.75 0.44
C ALA A 2 16.74 0.74 1.05
N ASN A 3 17.43 -0.04 0.20
CA ASN A 3 18.30 -1.13 0.62
C ASN A 3 19.78 -0.70 0.69
N GLN A 4 20.07 0.35 1.49
CA GLN A 4 21.40 0.93 1.63
C GLN A 4 21.93 0.78 3.06
N LEU A 5 23.22 0.48 3.21
CA LEU A 5 23.89 0.43 4.51
C LEU A 5 24.03 1.83 5.12
N ALA A 6 23.68 1.99 6.39
CA ALA A 6 24.05 3.15 7.22
C ALA A 6 25.36 2.88 7.97
N LEU A 7 26.48 3.38 7.45
CA LEU A 7 27.76 3.38 8.16
C LEU A 7 28.54 4.65 7.82
N GLY A 8 28.52 5.63 8.73
CA GLY A 8 29.21 6.91 8.56
C GLY A 8 30.04 7.37 9.76
N GLY A 9 29.89 6.75 10.94
CA GLY A 9 30.48 7.28 12.17
C GLY A 9 29.79 8.58 12.63
N PRO A 10 30.37 9.31 13.60
CA PRO A 10 29.68 10.43 14.27
C PRO A 10 29.19 11.55 13.35
N VAL A 11 29.98 11.85 12.30
CA VAL A 11 29.76 12.96 11.36
C VAL A 11 29.85 12.51 9.89
N GLY A 12 29.74 11.20 9.61
CA GLY A 12 29.72 10.70 8.23
C GLY A 12 31.07 10.48 7.54
N THR A 13 32.19 10.76 8.20
CA THR A 13 33.55 10.69 7.63
C THR A 13 34.25 9.34 7.77
N LEU A 14 33.74 8.43 8.61
CA LEU A 14 34.43 7.20 9.03
C LEU A 14 35.83 7.41 9.64
N SER A 15 36.13 8.59 10.21
CA SER A 15 37.47 8.90 10.73
C SER A 15 38.01 7.88 11.73
N ALA A 16 37.15 7.32 12.59
CA ALA A 16 37.52 6.28 13.55
C ALA A 16 38.03 4.97 12.92
N LEU A 17 37.76 4.73 11.63
CA LEU A 17 38.21 3.55 10.89
C LEU A 17 39.42 3.85 9.99
N GLY A 18 39.88 5.11 9.94
CA GLY A 18 41.00 5.53 9.10
C GLY A 18 40.89 5.08 7.65
N ALA A 19 42.02 4.65 7.07
CA ALA A 19 42.08 4.17 5.69
C ALA A 19 41.24 2.90 5.43
N ALA A 20 40.91 2.13 6.47
CA ALA A 20 40.11 0.91 6.33
C ALA A 20 38.61 1.19 6.17
N GLY A 21 38.14 2.40 6.47
CA GLY A 21 36.71 2.75 6.51
C GLY A 21 35.90 2.33 5.28
N PRO A 22 36.32 2.67 4.05
CA PRO A 22 35.63 2.24 2.83
C PRO A 22 35.56 0.71 2.67
N GLY A 23 36.66 0.01 2.97
CA GLY A 23 36.71 -1.47 2.91
C GLY A 23 35.78 -2.12 3.93
N VAL A 24 35.73 -1.58 5.17
CA VAL A 24 34.80 -2.04 6.21
C VAL A 24 33.35 -1.83 5.78
N ARG A 25 33.03 -0.66 5.19
CA ARG A 25 31.68 -0.38 4.68
C ARG A 25 31.26 -1.36 3.60
N GLN A 26 32.15 -1.67 2.66
CA GLN A 26 31.87 -2.61 1.58
C GLN A 26 31.69 -4.03 2.11
N ALA A 27 32.57 -4.48 3.00
CA ALA A 27 32.49 -5.80 3.61
C ALA A 27 31.22 -5.98 4.45
N LEU A 28 30.83 -4.96 5.22
CA LEU A 28 29.60 -4.99 6.02
C LEU A 28 28.36 -4.98 5.12
N ALA A 29 28.35 -4.17 4.07
CA ALA A 29 27.25 -4.11 3.11
C ALA A 29 27.05 -5.48 2.44
N ALA A 30 28.13 -6.12 1.98
CA ALA A 30 28.09 -7.46 1.41
C ALA A 30 27.57 -8.52 2.41
N ARG A 31 28.01 -8.47 3.67
CA ARG A 31 27.53 -9.38 4.73
C ARG A 31 26.05 -9.24 5.02
N LEU A 32 25.49 -8.04 4.90
CA LEU A 32 24.08 -7.76 5.19
C LEU A 32 23.18 -7.84 3.94
N GLY A 33 23.74 -8.08 2.75
CA GLY A 33 22.98 -8.05 1.50
C GLY A 33 22.46 -6.64 1.16
N LEU A 34 23.18 -5.59 1.58
CA LEU A 34 22.81 -4.19 1.35
C LEU A 34 23.77 -3.53 0.36
N ALA A 35 23.33 -2.44 -0.28
CA ALA A 35 24.22 -1.62 -1.08
C ALA A 35 25.11 -0.74 -0.19
N PRO A 36 26.43 -0.67 -0.44
CA PRO A 36 27.26 0.33 0.21
C PRO A 36 26.84 1.72 -0.28
N ALA A 37 26.70 2.67 0.66
CA ALA A 37 26.30 4.04 0.34
C ALA A 37 27.12 5.07 1.12
N PRO A 38 27.30 6.31 0.61
CA PRO A 38 27.79 7.43 1.41
C PRO A 38 26.92 7.63 2.66
N ALA A 39 27.45 8.28 3.70
CA ALA A 39 26.66 8.53 4.91
C ALA A 39 25.36 9.30 4.56
N TRP A 40 24.27 8.95 5.24
CA TRP A 40 22.94 9.49 4.97
C TRP A 40 22.18 9.83 6.25
N HIS A 41 22.90 10.17 7.33
CA HIS A 41 22.30 10.54 8.61
C HIS A 41 21.16 11.58 8.47
N SER A 42 21.38 12.64 7.69
CA SER A 42 20.42 13.70 7.38
C SER A 42 19.77 13.61 5.99
N ARG A 43 20.20 12.67 5.13
CA ARG A 43 19.58 12.43 3.82
C ARG A 43 18.51 11.35 3.96
N ARG A 44 17.25 11.79 4.15
CA ARG A 44 16.12 10.91 4.53
C ARG A 44 15.19 10.58 3.36
N ASP A 45 15.54 10.93 2.14
CA ASP A 45 14.77 10.69 0.91
C ASP A 45 14.39 9.22 0.72
N ALA A 46 15.29 8.28 1.07
CA ALA A 46 14.99 6.85 1.02
C ALA A 46 13.90 6.41 2.01
N ILE A 47 13.90 6.96 3.24
CA ILE A 47 12.91 6.64 4.27
C ILE A 47 11.56 7.27 3.92
N VAL A 48 11.57 8.55 3.54
CA VAL A 48 10.36 9.25 3.12
C VAL A 48 9.78 8.64 1.85
N GLY A 49 10.62 8.21 0.91
CA GLY A 49 10.20 7.48 -0.28
C GLY A 49 9.51 6.15 0.04
N LEU A 50 10.00 5.40 1.04
CA LEU A 50 9.32 4.20 1.55
C LEU A 50 7.96 4.56 2.15
N GLY A 51 7.89 5.59 2.98
CA GLY A 51 6.64 6.06 3.57
C GLY A 51 5.61 6.49 2.52
N ALA A 52 6.04 7.23 1.50
CA ALA A 52 5.20 7.64 0.38
C ALA A 52 4.68 6.44 -0.42
N ALA A 53 5.54 5.45 -0.70
CA ALA A 53 5.14 4.22 -1.36
C ALA A 53 4.09 3.43 -0.55
N LEU A 54 4.24 3.36 0.78
CA LEU A 54 3.23 2.77 1.66
C LEU A 54 1.92 3.55 1.61
N GLY A 55 1.96 4.89 1.66
CA GLY A 55 0.78 5.74 1.52
C GLY A 55 0.02 5.52 0.21
N ILE A 56 0.74 5.43 -0.92
CA ILE A 56 0.16 5.14 -2.23
C ILE A 56 -0.48 3.75 -2.24
N ALA A 57 0.21 2.72 -1.72
CA ALA A 57 -0.34 1.37 -1.66
C ALA A 57 -1.62 1.30 -0.80
N ILE A 58 -1.63 1.96 0.36
CA ILE A 58 -2.81 2.05 1.22
C ILE A 58 -3.96 2.77 0.49
N GLY A 59 -3.67 3.86 -0.23
CA GLY A 59 -4.66 4.57 -1.03
C GLY A 59 -5.28 3.70 -2.12
N ALA A 60 -4.46 2.91 -2.83
CA ALA A 60 -4.94 1.97 -3.84
C ALA A 60 -5.85 0.89 -3.24
N ILE A 61 -5.48 0.33 -2.09
CA ILE A 61 -6.33 -0.62 -1.34
C ILE A 61 -7.64 0.05 -0.89
N GLY A 62 -7.57 1.31 -0.45
CA GLY A 62 -8.73 2.10 -0.06
C GLY A 62 -9.70 2.40 -1.21
N LYS A 63 -9.19 2.57 -2.43
CA LYS A 63 -10.01 2.70 -3.65
C LYS A 63 -10.80 1.42 -3.90
N LEU A 64 -10.13 0.26 -3.91
CA LEU A 64 -10.79 -1.03 -4.08
C LEU A 64 -11.88 -1.25 -3.02
N ALA A 65 -11.55 -0.96 -1.76
CA ALA A 65 -12.49 -1.06 -0.65
C ALA A 65 -13.71 -0.15 -0.82
N ARG A 66 -13.51 1.07 -1.31
CA ARG A 66 -14.61 2.01 -1.58
C ARG A 66 -15.51 1.51 -2.69
N ASP A 67 -14.97 0.98 -3.77
CA ASP A 67 -15.75 0.45 -4.87
C ASP A 67 -16.60 -0.74 -4.42
N VAL A 68 -16.01 -1.69 -3.70
CA VAL A 68 -16.74 -2.84 -3.13
C VAL A 68 -17.84 -2.37 -2.19
N ALA A 69 -17.55 -1.41 -1.29
CA ALA A 69 -18.55 -0.88 -0.37
C ALA A 69 -19.71 -0.16 -1.06
N LEU A 70 -19.46 0.50 -2.20
CA LEU A 70 -20.51 1.12 -3.03
C LEU A 70 -21.35 0.05 -3.72
N LEU A 71 -20.71 -0.93 -4.37
CA LEU A 71 -21.40 -2.02 -5.07
C LEU A 71 -22.19 -2.94 -4.11
N MET A 72 -21.86 -2.92 -2.82
CA MET A 72 -22.60 -3.58 -1.73
C MET A 72 -23.84 -2.84 -1.23
N GLN A 73 -24.08 -1.61 -1.68
CA GLN A 73 -25.28 -0.87 -1.26
C GLN A 73 -26.53 -1.67 -1.62
N PRO A 74 -27.58 -1.73 -0.77
CA PRO A 74 -28.78 -2.53 -1.04
C PRO A 74 -29.46 -2.21 -2.39
N GLU A 75 -29.34 -0.97 -2.86
CA GLU A 75 -29.88 -0.51 -4.13
C GLU A 75 -29.05 -0.96 -5.35
N ILE A 76 -27.80 -1.39 -5.13
CA ILE A 76 -26.88 -1.87 -6.16
C ILE A 76 -26.69 -3.39 -6.03
N ALA A 77 -26.28 -3.90 -4.87
CA ALA A 77 -26.21 -5.34 -4.57
C ALA A 77 -25.48 -6.20 -5.64
N GLU A 78 -24.54 -5.62 -6.38
CA GLU A 78 -23.81 -6.32 -7.45
C GLU A 78 -22.67 -7.19 -6.90
N VAL A 79 -22.12 -6.80 -5.74
CA VAL A 79 -21.08 -7.55 -5.06
C VAL A 79 -21.32 -7.59 -3.56
N ALA A 80 -20.73 -8.57 -2.88
CA ALA A 80 -20.69 -8.61 -1.42
C ALA A 80 -19.39 -9.18 -0.85
N GLU A 81 -18.88 -8.57 0.22
CA GLU A 81 -17.81 -9.17 1.05
C GLU A 81 -18.29 -10.50 1.64
N PRO A 82 -17.45 -11.54 1.76
CA PRO A 82 -17.86 -12.87 2.24
C PRO A 82 -18.52 -12.84 3.63
N VAL A 83 -19.50 -13.71 3.86
CA VAL A 83 -20.12 -13.86 5.18
C VAL A 83 -19.13 -14.49 6.14
N ILE A 84 -18.79 -13.77 7.20
CA ILE A 84 -17.98 -14.28 8.29
C ILE A 84 -18.85 -14.32 9.55
N PRO A 85 -19.07 -15.50 10.17
CA PRO A 85 -19.88 -15.62 11.37
C PRO A 85 -19.45 -14.62 12.46
N GLY A 86 -20.42 -13.87 13.00
CA GLY A 86 -20.17 -12.86 14.03
C GLY A 86 -19.62 -11.52 13.54
N ARG A 87 -19.48 -11.30 12.23
CA ARG A 87 -18.94 -10.06 11.65
C ARG A 87 -19.95 -9.37 10.73
N GLY A 88 -20.06 -8.04 10.81
CA GLY A 88 -20.83 -7.23 9.87
C GLY A 88 -22.35 -7.29 9.97
N GLY A 89 -22.92 -8.15 10.83
CA GLY A 89 -24.36 -8.25 11.06
C GLY A 89 -24.95 -7.16 11.97
N SER A 90 -26.29 -7.08 12.02
CA SER A 90 -27.04 -6.27 12.97
C SER A 90 -28.01 -7.13 13.78
N SER A 91 -28.13 -6.87 15.09
CA SER A 91 -29.10 -7.55 15.97
C SER A 91 -30.56 -7.19 15.68
N VAL A 92 -30.80 -6.08 14.96
CA VAL A 92 -32.15 -5.56 14.67
C VAL A 92 -32.55 -5.82 13.21
N MET A 93 -31.59 -5.86 12.29
CA MET A 93 -31.84 -6.05 10.86
C MET A 93 -31.14 -7.32 10.38
N SER A 94 -31.90 -8.41 10.29
CA SER A 94 -31.39 -9.75 9.91
C SER A 94 -30.74 -9.79 8.52
N HIS A 95 -31.11 -8.87 7.62
CA HIS A 95 -30.54 -8.73 6.28
C HIS A 95 -29.35 -7.75 6.21
N LYS A 96 -29.00 -7.05 7.30
CA LYS A 96 -27.92 -6.04 7.26
C LYS A 96 -26.56 -6.70 7.23
N ARG A 97 -25.78 -6.40 6.19
CA ARG A 97 -24.40 -6.87 5.98
C ARG A 97 -23.48 -5.68 5.74
N ASN A 98 -22.74 -5.27 6.77
CA ASN A 98 -21.81 -4.15 6.67
C ASN A 98 -20.47 -4.60 6.03
N PRO A 99 -19.89 -3.78 5.13
CA PRO A 99 -18.61 -4.07 4.49
C PRO A 99 -17.44 -3.79 5.44
N THR A 100 -17.29 -4.64 6.46
CA THR A 100 -16.33 -4.41 7.55
C THR A 100 -14.87 -4.61 7.14
N GLY A 101 -14.58 -5.39 6.10
CA GLY A 101 -13.23 -5.50 5.53
C GLY A 101 -12.85 -4.21 4.81
N CYS A 102 -13.75 -3.70 3.97
CA CYS A 102 -13.61 -2.44 3.29
C CYS A 102 -13.51 -1.28 4.29
N GLN A 103 -14.27 -1.31 5.39
CA GLN A 103 -14.18 -0.31 6.46
C GLN A 103 -12.74 -0.19 7.02
N VAL A 104 -12.04 -1.30 7.24
CA VAL A 104 -10.65 -1.29 7.74
C VAL A 104 -9.72 -0.62 6.73
N ALA A 105 -9.83 -1.01 5.45
CA ALA A 105 -9.03 -0.43 4.38
C ALA A 105 -9.31 1.06 4.15
N MET A 106 -10.57 1.47 4.14
CA MET A 106 -10.96 2.88 4.02
C MET A 106 -10.46 3.71 5.21
N SER A 107 -10.52 3.18 6.44
CA SER A 107 -9.96 3.82 7.62
C SER A 107 -8.43 4.00 7.51
N ALA A 108 -7.72 3.03 6.96
CA ALA A 108 -6.28 3.15 6.71
C ALA A 108 -5.98 4.22 5.66
N ALA A 109 -6.75 4.26 4.56
CA ALA A 109 -6.60 5.25 3.49
C ALA A 109 -6.85 6.70 3.95
N ILE A 110 -7.71 6.91 4.93
CA ILE A 110 -7.93 8.24 5.53
C ILE A 110 -6.75 8.66 6.42
N ARG A 111 -6.12 7.72 7.14
CA ARG A 111 -5.07 8.03 8.13
C ARG A 111 -3.67 8.16 7.51
N ALA A 112 -3.35 7.34 6.52
CA ALA A 112 -2.02 7.28 5.93
C ALA A 112 -1.48 8.62 5.39
N PRO A 113 -2.29 9.48 4.70
CA PRO A 113 -1.81 10.75 4.17
C PRO A 113 -1.20 11.67 5.23
N GLY A 114 -1.77 11.73 6.44
CA GLY A 114 -1.24 12.54 7.53
C GLY A 114 0.16 12.08 7.98
N LEU A 115 0.36 10.77 8.07
CA LEU A 115 1.67 10.19 8.43
C LEU A 115 2.73 10.47 7.36
N VAL A 116 2.36 10.36 6.08
CA VAL A 116 3.25 10.69 4.96
C VAL A 116 3.60 12.18 4.95
N ALA A 117 2.62 13.05 5.22
CA ALA A 117 2.87 14.48 5.33
C ALA A 117 3.87 14.81 6.46
N SER A 118 3.76 14.14 7.61
CA SER A 118 4.72 14.28 8.71
C SER A 118 6.13 13.82 8.33
N LEU A 119 6.26 12.72 7.57
CA LEU A 119 7.56 12.27 7.05
C LEU A 119 8.17 13.29 6.08
N LEU A 120 7.37 13.84 5.16
CA LEU A 120 7.82 14.87 4.21
C LEU A 120 8.28 16.14 4.94
N ALA A 121 7.57 16.55 5.99
CA ALA A 121 7.94 17.71 6.81
C ALA A 121 9.28 17.52 7.53
N GLY A 122 9.73 16.28 7.74
CA GLY A 122 11.02 15.94 8.35
C GLY A 122 12.21 15.91 7.38
N LEU A 123 12.03 16.17 6.09
CA LEU A 123 13.14 16.16 5.12
C LEU A 123 14.25 17.19 5.38
N PRO A 124 14.00 18.45 5.80
CA PRO A 124 15.05 19.46 5.97
C PRO A 124 15.82 19.24 7.29
N GLN A 125 16.55 18.13 7.39
CA GLN A 125 17.38 17.80 8.55
C GLN A 125 18.58 18.75 8.68
N GLU A 126 18.88 19.16 9.91
CA GLU A 126 20.01 20.05 10.18
C GLU A 126 21.35 19.30 10.18
N LEU A 127 22.28 19.77 9.33
CA LEU A 127 23.70 19.37 9.32
C LEU A 127 23.88 17.84 9.31
N GLU A 128 24.79 17.30 10.14
CA GLU A 128 25.12 15.88 10.17
C GLU A 128 24.13 15.03 10.99
N ARG A 129 23.41 15.60 11.96
CA ARG A 129 22.36 14.92 12.76
C ARG A 129 21.57 15.92 13.63
N GLY A 130 20.48 16.46 13.08
CA GLY A 130 19.55 17.34 13.77
C GLY A 130 18.74 16.68 14.90
N LEU A 131 18.04 17.50 15.68
CA LEU A 131 17.12 17.06 16.74
C LEU A 131 15.66 17.24 16.30
N GLY A 132 14.82 16.24 16.55
CA GLY A 132 13.39 16.26 16.24
C GLY A 132 13.06 15.48 14.97
N GLY A 133 13.64 15.88 13.83
CA GLY A 133 13.29 15.34 12.52
C GLY A 133 13.42 13.81 12.43
N TRP A 134 14.64 13.27 12.59
CA TRP A 134 14.87 11.82 12.43
C TRP A 134 14.22 10.99 13.56
N GLN A 135 14.01 11.56 14.74
CA GLN A 135 13.35 10.87 15.86
C GLN A 135 11.85 10.70 15.62
N ALA A 136 11.23 11.55 14.81
CA ALA A 136 9.82 11.42 14.43
C ALA A 136 9.58 10.24 13.47
N GLU A 137 10.58 9.80 12.71
CA GLU A 137 10.41 8.85 11.62
C GLU A 137 10.02 7.42 12.08
N PRO A 138 10.67 6.79 13.08
CA PRO A 138 10.38 5.39 13.44
C PRO A 138 8.92 5.11 13.78
N PRO A 139 8.22 5.89 14.64
CA PRO A 139 6.81 5.62 14.91
C PRO A 139 5.93 5.84 13.68
N LEU A 140 6.20 6.87 12.86
CA LEU A 140 5.44 7.13 11.63
C LEU A 140 5.55 5.98 10.62
N ILE A 141 6.76 5.44 10.45
CA ILE A 141 7.01 4.29 9.57
C ILE A 141 6.32 3.03 10.12
N ALA A 142 6.41 2.79 11.43
CA ALA A 142 5.74 1.66 12.07
C ALA A 142 4.22 1.71 11.87
N ASP A 143 3.62 2.89 12.07
CA ASP A 143 2.18 3.10 11.85
C ASP A 143 1.79 2.89 10.38
N LEU A 144 2.57 3.39 9.43
CA LEU A 144 2.32 3.16 7.99
C LEU A 144 2.37 1.67 7.64
N PHE A 145 3.33 0.91 8.19
CA PHE A 145 3.38 -0.54 7.99
C PHE A 145 2.18 -1.26 8.62
N ALA A 146 1.78 -0.87 9.84
CA ALA A 146 0.62 -1.44 10.50
C ALA A 146 -0.68 -1.19 9.71
N LEU A 147 -0.86 0.04 9.20
CA LEU A 147 -1.99 0.40 8.34
C LEU A 147 -1.97 -0.38 7.02
N ALA A 148 -0.82 -0.47 6.35
CA ALA A 148 -0.68 -1.24 5.11
C ALA A 148 -0.99 -2.72 5.31
N HIS A 149 -0.44 -3.32 6.38
CA HIS A 149 -0.69 -4.71 6.71
C HIS A 149 -2.16 -4.97 7.00
N GLY A 150 -2.77 -4.17 7.89
CA GLY A 150 -4.18 -4.34 8.27
C GLY A 150 -5.12 -4.16 7.09
N ALA A 151 -4.90 -3.15 6.24
CA ALA A 151 -5.68 -2.91 5.04
C ALA A 151 -5.56 -4.06 4.03
N ALA A 152 -4.33 -4.51 3.75
CA ALA A 152 -4.07 -5.61 2.82
C ALA A 152 -4.62 -6.94 3.33
N GLN A 153 -4.51 -7.22 4.63
CA GLN A 153 -5.06 -8.43 5.24
C GLN A 153 -6.58 -8.43 5.18
N ALA A 154 -7.22 -7.31 5.52
CA ALA A 154 -8.67 -7.17 5.46
C ALA A 154 -9.17 -7.35 4.02
N MET A 155 -8.54 -6.69 3.05
CA MET A 155 -8.95 -6.77 1.65
C MET A 155 -8.61 -8.10 0.98
N ARG A 156 -7.58 -8.82 1.43
CA ARG A 156 -7.34 -10.19 0.95
C ARG A 156 -8.54 -11.08 1.25
N VAL A 157 -9.06 -11.04 2.48
CA VAL A 157 -10.26 -11.80 2.85
C VAL A 157 -11.46 -11.41 1.98
N VAL A 158 -11.63 -10.11 1.72
CA VAL A 158 -12.69 -9.60 0.84
C VAL A 158 -12.56 -10.14 -0.59
N VAL A 159 -11.36 -10.02 -1.18
CA VAL A 159 -11.12 -10.42 -2.57
C VAL A 159 -11.21 -11.94 -2.74
N ASP A 160 -10.65 -12.72 -1.81
CA ASP A 160 -10.66 -14.19 -1.88
C ASP A 160 -12.08 -14.78 -1.78
N GLY A 161 -13.01 -14.06 -1.15
CA GLY A 161 -14.39 -14.49 -0.93
C GLY A 161 -15.43 -13.55 -1.52
N LEU A 162 -15.06 -12.71 -2.49
CA LEU A 162 -15.98 -11.72 -3.07
C LEU A 162 -17.13 -12.46 -3.77
N GLU A 163 -18.35 -12.21 -3.30
CA GLU A 163 -19.56 -12.70 -3.95
C GLU A 163 -19.94 -11.70 -5.04
N VAL A 164 -20.19 -12.19 -6.26
CA VAL A 164 -20.59 -11.38 -7.42
C VAL A 164 -21.94 -11.86 -7.91
N ASP A 165 -22.92 -10.97 -7.96
CA ASP A 165 -24.25 -11.26 -8.49
C ASP A 165 -24.33 -10.80 -9.96
N THR A 166 -24.06 -11.72 -10.87
CA THR A 166 -24.12 -11.45 -12.32
C THR A 166 -25.54 -11.13 -12.78
N THR A 167 -26.57 -11.61 -12.08
CA THR A 167 -27.97 -11.32 -12.44
C THR A 167 -28.31 -9.87 -12.13
N ALA A 168 -27.88 -9.38 -10.96
CA ALA A 168 -28.01 -7.97 -10.60
C ALA A 168 -27.25 -7.06 -11.58
N ILE A 169 -26.00 -7.41 -11.90
CA ILE A 169 -25.18 -6.67 -12.87
C ILE A 169 -25.87 -6.61 -14.24
N GLU A 170 -26.39 -7.73 -14.75
CA GLU A 170 -27.11 -7.77 -16.04
C GLU A 170 -28.38 -6.92 -16.01
N ALA A 171 -29.13 -6.93 -14.92
CA ALA A 171 -30.34 -6.12 -14.76
C ALA A 171 -30.03 -4.61 -14.73
N HIS A 172 -29.00 -4.19 -14.00
CA HIS A 172 -28.56 -2.79 -14.00
C HIS A 172 -27.98 -2.39 -15.36
N ALA A 173 -27.17 -3.26 -15.98
CA ALA A 173 -26.65 -3.02 -17.31
C ALA A 173 -27.80 -2.81 -18.29
N ALA A 174 -28.83 -3.66 -18.32
CA ALA A 174 -29.95 -3.54 -19.26
C ALA A 174 -30.67 -2.18 -19.21
N THR A 175 -30.75 -1.57 -18.02
CA THR A 175 -31.45 -0.29 -17.80
C THR A 175 -30.52 0.92 -17.75
N ALA A 176 -29.20 0.72 -17.76
CA ALA A 176 -28.21 1.80 -17.69
C ALA A 176 -28.34 2.76 -18.90
N PRO A 177 -28.57 4.07 -18.68
CA PRO A 177 -28.64 5.06 -19.75
C PRO A 177 -27.24 5.38 -20.29
N GLY A 178 -27.16 5.77 -21.58
CA GLY A 178 -25.92 6.32 -22.16
C GLY A 178 -24.88 5.29 -22.62
N ILE A 179 -25.21 4.01 -22.68
CA ILE A 179 -24.37 2.99 -23.34
C ILE A 179 -25.02 2.64 -24.68
N GLU A 180 -24.60 3.33 -25.74
CA GLU A 180 -25.12 3.14 -27.10
C GLU A 180 -24.75 1.76 -27.68
N ASP A 181 -23.54 1.27 -27.36
CA ASP A 181 -23.06 -0.07 -27.74
C ASP A 181 -22.54 -0.83 -26.51
N ARG A 182 -23.40 -1.70 -25.97
CA ARG A 182 -23.11 -2.50 -24.78
C ARG A 182 -22.05 -3.58 -25.04
N ALA A 183 -22.00 -4.13 -26.26
CA ALA A 183 -21.03 -5.16 -26.61
C ALA A 183 -19.62 -4.55 -26.72
N ALA A 184 -19.50 -3.36 -27.32
CA ALA A 184 -18.25 -2.63 -27.38
C ALA A 184 -17.76 -2.21 -25.97
N ALA A 185 -18.66 -1.73 -25.10
CA ALA A 185 -18.31 -1.37 -23.72
C ALA A 185 -17.80 -2.57 -22.92
N ALA A 186 -18.46 -3.73 -23.05
CA ALA A 186 -18.02 -4.97 -22.40
C ALA A 186 -16.65 -5.45 -22.92
N ALA A 187 -16.42 -5.38 -24.24
CA ALA A 187 -15.14 -5.74 -24.84
C ALA A 187 -13.99 -4.82 -24.38
N ALA A 188 -14.26 -3.51 -24.27
CA ALA A 188 -13.29 -2.56 -23.73
C ALA A 188 -12.95 -2.84 -22.26
N ALA A 189 -13.96 -3.14 -21.43
CA ALA A 189 -13.76 -3.51 -20.04
C ALA A 189 -12.91 -4.78 -19.89
N ALA A 190 -13.16 -5.81 -20.72
CA ALA A 190 -12.35 -7.02 -20.73
C ALA A 190 -10.89 -6.73 -21.09
N GLY A 191 -10.64 -5.88 -22.08
CA GLY A 191 -9.28 -5.45 -22.45
C GLY A 191 -8.51 -4.79 -21.31
N PHE A 192 -9.16 -3.95 -20.50
CA PHE A 192 -8.53 -3.36 -19.31
C PHE A 192 -8.18 -4.38 -18.24
N VAL A 193 -9.02 -5.41 -18.06
CA VAL A 193 -8.75 -6.51 -17.11
C VAL A 193 -7.55 -7.32 -17.57
N ASP A 194 -7.50 -7.70 -18.86
CA ASP A 194 -6.39 -8.45 -19.44
C ASP A 194 -5.06 -7.70 -19.33
N GLU A 195 -5.06 -6.39 -19.62
CA GLU A 195 -3.88 -5.53 -19.45
C GLU A 195 -3.43 -5.49 -17.99
N ALA A 196 -4.36 -5.33 -17.05
CA ALA A 196 -4.04 -5.29 -15.62
C ALA A 196 -3.46 -6.63 -15.12
N LEU A 197 -3.98 -7.76 -15.60
CA LEU A 197 -3.46 -9.10 -15.29
C LEU A 197 -2.06 -9.30 -15.87
N ALA A 198 -1.83 -8.88 -17.12
CA ALA A 198 -0.52 -8.97 -17.75
C ALA A 198 0.54 -8.13 -16.99
N LEU A 199 0.19 -6.91 -16.57
CA LEU A 199 1.04 -6.07 -15.73
C LEU A 199 1.35 -6.72 -14.38
N HIS A 200 0.34 -7.35 -13.76
CA HIS A 200 0.52 -8.10 -12.52
C HIS A 200 1.51 -9.26 -12.69
N ASP A 201 1.31 -10.10 -13.71
CA ASP A 201 2.13 -11.27 -13.97
C ASP A 201 3.58 -10.91 -14.27
N ALA A 202 3.80 -9.86 -15.08
CA ALA A 202 5.13 -9.32 -15.34
C ALA A 202 5.82 -8.85 -14.04
N ALA A 203 5.09 -8.16 -13.16
CA ALA A 203 5.61 -7.70 -11.87
C ALA A 203 5.96 -8.86 -10.92
N VAL A 204 5.18 -9.94 -10.92
CA VAL A 204 5.46 -11.15 -10.12
C VAL A 204 6.66 -11.91 -10.68
N ALA A 205 6.74 -12.09 -12.00
CA ALA A 205 7.85 -12.78 -12.67
C ALA A 205 9.19 -12.05 -12.43
N GLY A 206 9.22 -10.72 -12.56
CA GLY A 206 10.41 -9.91 -12.30
C GLY A 206 10.94 -10.03 -10.86
N ARG A 207 10.07 -10.29 -9.88
CA ARG A 207 10.46 -10.50 -8.47
C ARG A 207 11.03 -11.90 -8.21
N ARG A 208 10.63 -12.90 -8.99
CA ARG A 208 11.15 -14.28 -8.88
C ARG A 208 12.49 -14.46 -9.57
N GLY A 209 12.75 -13.74 -10.66
CA GLY A 209 14.05 -13.75 -11.34
C GLY A 209 15.15 -12.90 -10.68
N ALA A 210 14.78 -12.05 -9.73
CA ALA A 210 15.71 -11.18 -8.98
C ALA A 210 16.11 -11.73 -7.59
N ARG A 211 15.66 -12.93 -7.23
CA ARG A 211 16.07 -13.69 -6.03
C ARG A 211 17.05 -14.77 -6.42
#